data_AF-A0A7S1RFG3-F1
#
_entry.id   AF-A0A7S1RFG3-F1
#
_cell.length_a   1.000
_cell.length_b   1.000
_cell.length_c   1.000
_cell.angle_alpha   90.00
_cell.angle_beta   90.00
_cell.angle_gamma   90.00
#
_symmetry.space_group_name_H-M   'P 1'
#
loop_
_entity.id
_entity.type
_entity.pdbx_description
1 polymer ?
#
loop_
_entity_poly.entity_id
_entity_poly.type
_entity_poly.pdbx_seq_one_letter_code
_entity_poly.pdbx_strand_id
1 'polypeptide(L)'
;GISSETHVRLLMEEVFEKAVTQHHFIEMYTSLCVYLSDWSVKQAKVGNFKRILLDQCQASFEANLHPADADEKKKKKQKEDIIPPEEAQELEEKRLRTQTRVMGTAKFVGQLLAKRILASKVLIACAEELLADPSPGTLESLANLLTVAGPEFDGPGWTYHAAFDGVFARVKSLAKDKQLPSRTRFLLQDVLDLRATGWVDKKKATQKLEKAKKLEDIAATAA
;
A
#
# COMPACT_ATOMS: atom_id res chain seq x y z
N GLY A 1 27.01 13.78 8.31
CA GLY A 1 26.20 13.71 7.08
C GLY A 1 26.28 12.32 6.48
N ILE A 2 25.39 11.97 5.53
CA ILE A 2 25.36 10.66 4.87
C ILE A 2 26.63 10.51 4.01
N SER A 3 27.40 9.45 4.24
CA SER A 3 28.75 9.29 3.68
C SER A 3 29.12 7.84 3.34
N SER A 4 28.25 6.88 3.70
CA SER A 4 28.47 5.45 3.51
C SER A 4 27.14 4.78 3.16
N GLU A 5 27.23 3.59 2.58
CA GLU A 5 26.06 2.72 2.34
C GLU A 5 25.31 2.42 3.65
N THR A 6 26.03 2.19 4.75
CA THR A 6 25.44 1.93 6.08
C THR A 6 24.55 3.07 6.55
N HIS A 7 24.97 4.34 6.34
CA HIS A 7 24.14 5.49 6.71
C HIS A 7 22.83 5.53 5.91
N VAL A 8 22.86 5.12 4.64
CA VAL A 8 21.64 5.02 3.82
C VAL A 8 20.75 3.88 4.28
N ARG A 9 21.31 2.71 4.61
CA ARG A 9 20.53 1.59 5.15
C ARG A 9 19.78 1.99 6.42
N LEU A 10 20.48 2.57 7.40
CA LEU A 10 19.87 3.04 8.64
C LEU A 10 18.79 4.09 8.41
N LEU A 11 19.01 5.04 7.50
CA LEU A 11 18.01 6.03 7.13
C LEU A 11 16.77 5.37 6.50
N MET A 12 16.97 4.40 5.61
CA MET A 12 15.87 3.71 4.96
C MET A 12 15.08 2.84 5.93
N GLU A 13 15.74 2.16 6.86
CA GLU A 13 15.09 1.44 7.96
C GLU A 13 14.16 2.36 8.76
N GLU A 14 14.67 3.53 9.17
CA GLU A 14 13.88 4.52 9.92
C GLU A 14 12.70 5.06 9.08
N VAL A 15 12.94 5.39 7.81
CA VAL A 15 11.89 5.87 6.89
C VAL A 15 10.77 4.85 6.74
N PHE A 16 11.09 3.57 6.55
CA PHE A 16 10.06 2.53 6.45
C PHE A 16 9.31 2.34 7.76
N GLU A 17 10.01 2.29 8.91
CA GLU A 17 9.39 2.13 10.22
C GLU A 17 8.39 3.24 10.54
N LYS A 18 8.71 4.49 10.15
CA LYS A 18 7.79 5.62 10.31
C LYS A 18 6.69 5.63 9.26
N ALA A 19 6.98 5.33 8.00
CA ALA A 19 5.98 5.39 6.93
C ALA A 19 4.82 4.39 7.15
N VAL A 20 5.09 3.22 7.72
CA VAL A 20 4.06 2.19 7.96
C VAL A 20 3.14 2.52 9.13
N THR A 21 3.53 3.43 10.01
CA THR A 21 2.71 3.87 11.17
C THR A 21 2.14 5.28 10.99
N GLN A 22 2.82 6.15 10.25
CA GLN A 22 2.46 7.56 10.07
C GLN A 22 1.97 7.84 8.66
N HIS A 23 0.80 7.31 8.30
CA HIS A 23 0.32 7.27 6.91
C HIS A 23 0.14 8.66 6.28
N HIS A 24 -0.14 9.68 7.09
CA HIS A 24 -0.29 11.06 6.64
C HIS A 24 0.99 11.61 5.99
N PHE A 25 2.16 11.12 6.40
CA PHE A 25 3.45 11.59 5.91
C PHE A 25 4.05 10.72 4.80
N ILE A 26 3.31 9.73 4.28
CA ILE A 26 3.79 8.83 3.22
C ILE A 26 4.27 9.61 1.98
N GLU A 27 3.59 10.69 1.60
CA GLU A 27 4.01 11.53 0.47
C GLU A 27 5.36 12.20 0.71
N MET A 28 5.60 12.67 1.94
CA MET A 28 6.89 13.24 2.36
C MET A 28 7.99 12.19 2.31
N TYR A 29 7.76 11.00 2.89
CA TYR A 29 8.72 9.89 2.86
C TYR A 29 9.02 9.43 1.43
N THR A 30 8.00 9.39 0.57
CA THR A 30 8.16 9.06 -0.85
C THR A 30 9.03 10.09 -1.56
N SER A 31 8.79 11.38 -1.32
CA SER A 31 9.58 12.48 -1.89
C SER A 31 11.04 12.42 -1.45
N LEU A 32 11.29 12.05 -0.20
CA LEU A 32 12.65 11.80 0.29
C LEU A 32 13.31 10.65 -0.47
N CYS A 33 12.61 9.53 -0.72
CA CYS A 33 13.15 8.42 -1.50
C CYS A 33 13.47 8.81 -2.96
N VAL A 34 12.62 9.64 -3.60
CA VAL A 34 12.91 10.20 -4.94
C VAL A 34 14.23 10.98 -4.90
N TYR A 35 14.34 11.91 -3.95
CA TYR A 35 15.52 12.74 -3.79
C TYR A 35 16.79 11.92 -3.52
N LEU A 36 16.72 10.93 -2.64
CA LEU A 36 17.85 10.07 -2.31
C LEU A 36 18.28 9.19 -3.49
N SER A 37 17.34 8.72 -4.31
CA SER A 37 17.65 7.99 -5.54
C SER A 37 18.50 8.86 -6.47
N ASP A 38 18.06 10.09 -6.76
CA ASP A 38 18.78 11.00 -7.65
C ASP A 38 20.11 11.47 -7.07
N TRP A 39 20.16 11.73 -5.76
CA TRP A 39 21.37 12.10 -5.05
C TRP A 39 22.41 10.96 -5.07
N SER A 40 22.00 9.72 -4.84
CA SER A 40 22.90 8.55 -4.78
C SER A 40 23.64 8.28 -6.09
N VAL A 41 23.02 8.55 -7.23
CA VAL A 41 23.64 8.37 -8.57
C VAL A 41 24.88 9.25 -8.71
N LYS A 42 24.90 10.40 -8.01
CA LYS A 42 26.02 11.36 -8.02
C LYS A 42 27.09 11.04 -6.97
N GLN A 43 26.90 9.99 -6.15
CA GLN A 43 27.74 9.71 -4.99
C GLN A 43 28.37 8.32 -5.06
N ALA A 44 29.57 8.24 -5.61
CA ALA A 44 30.28 6.97 -5.86
C ALA A 44 30.49 6.09 -4.60
N LYS A 45 30.50 6.68 -3.40
CA LYS A 45 30.80 5.98 -2.14
C LYS A 45 29.59 5.39 -1.41
N VAL A 46 28.37 5.69 -1.86
CA VAL A 46 27.15 5.47 -1.05
C VAL A 46 26.39 4.18 -1.44
N GLY A 47 26.92 3.43 -2.41
CA GLY A 47 26.33 2.17 -2.86
C GLY A 47 25.09 2.38 -3.75
N ASN A 48 24.41 1.28 -4.09
CA ASN A 48 23.24 1.33 -4.98
C ASN A 48 21.97 1.55 -4.15
N PHE A 49 21.54 2.80 -4.02
CA PHE A 49 20.32 3.18 -3.28
C PHE A 49 19.09 2.38 -3.72
N LYS A 50 18.89 2.15 -5.02
CA LYS A 50 17.73 1.40 -5.52
C LYS A 50 17.71 -0.04 -5.01
N ARG A 51 18.89 -0.66 -4.88
CA ARG A 51 19.01 -1.99 -4.26
C ARG A 51 18.62 -1.93 -2.78
N ILE A 52 19.17 -0.97 -2.03
CA ILE A 52 18.86 -0.80 -0.60
C ILE A 52 17.36 -0.56 -0.38
N LEU A 53 16.77 0.30 -1.20
CA LEU A 53 15.34 0.60 -1.16
C LEU A 53 14.50 -0.65 -1.44
N LEU A 54 14.89 -1.46 -2.43
CA LEU A 54 14.19 -2.70 -2.75
C LEU A 54 14.31 -3.72 -1.62
N ASP A 55 15.53 -3.92 -1.10
CA ASP A 55 15.80 -4.82 0.03
C ASP A 55 14.94 -4.42 1.24
N GLN A 56 14.88 -3.12 1.55
CA GLN A 56 14.07 -2.59 2.65
C GLN A 56 12.57 -2.71 2.41
N CYS A 57 12.13 -2.49 1.18
CA CYS A 57 10.74 -2.67 0.77
C CYS A 57 10.30 -4.12 0.98
N GLN A 58 11.11 -5.07 0.54
CA GLN A 58 10.84 -6.49 0.71
C GLN A 58 10.79 -6.87 2.20
N ALA A 59 11.84 -6.51 2.96
CA ALA A 59 11.91 -6.79 4.39
C ALA A 59 10.70 -6.22 5.14
N SER A 60 10.34 -4.96 4.87
CA SER A 60 9.19 -4.31 5.51
C SER A 60 7.86 -4.97 5.14
N PHE A 61 7.69 -5.36 3.88
CA PHE A 61 6.47 -6.02 3.40
C PHE A 61 6.28 -7.39 4.06
N GLU A 62 7.33 -8.22 4.06
CA GLU A 62 7.32 -9.55 4.67
C GLU A 62 7.08 -9.47 6.18
N ALA A 63 7.82 -8.63 6.92
CA ALA A 63 7.66 -8.54 8.38
C ALA A 63 6.28 -8.02 8.82
N ASN A 64 5.68 -7.11 8.06
CA ASN A 64 4.38 -6.54 8.42
C ASN A 64 3.22 -7.45 8.01
N LEU A 65 3.33 -8.15 6.87
CA LEU A 65 2.27 -9.03 6.38
C LEU A 65 2.28 -10.41 7.06
N HIS A 66 3.47 -10.94 7.35
CA HIS A 66 3.69 -12.22 8.03
C HIS A 66 4.50 -12.00 9.31
N PRO A 67 3.92 -11.40 10.36
CA PRO A 67 4.62 -11.24 11.63
C PRO A 67 4.97 -12.61 12.19
N ALA A 68 6.18 -12.77 12.75
CA ALA A 68 6.72 -14.05 13.24
C ALA A 68 5.76 -14.79 14.21
N ASP A 69 4.94 -14.04 14.97
CA ASP A 69 3.99 -14.60 15.93
C ASP A 69 2.68 -15.10 15.30
N ALA A 70 2.49 -14.96 13.98
CA ALA A 70 1.27 -15.38 13.28
C ALA A 70 1.05 -16.90 13.36
N ASP A 71 2.13 -17.67 13.33
CA ASP A 71 2.07 -19.14 13.40
C ASP A 71 1.75 -19.66 14.81
N GLU A 72 2.17 -18.95 15.87
CA GLU A 72 1.79 -19.28 17.24
C GLU A 72 0.29 -19.12 17.48
N LYS A 73 -0.34 -18.12 16.83
CA LYS A 73 -1.80 -17.90 16.91
C LYS A 73 -2.60 -19.02 16.23
N LYS A 74 -2.13 -19.56 15.10
CA LYS A 74 -2.77 -20.73 14.45
C LYS A 74 -2.75 -21.96 15.36
N LYS A 75 -1.70 -22.13 16.16
CA LYS A 75 -1.58 -23.23 17.14
C LYS A 75 -2.45 -23.02 18.38
N LYS A 76 -2.56 -21.78 18.90
CA LYS A 76 -3.39 -21.47 20.10
C LYS A 76 -4.90 -21.53 19.85
N LYS A 77 -5.38 -21.23 18.63
CA LYS A 77 -6.80 -21.34 18.25
C LYS A 77 -7.40 -22.76 18.38
N GLN A 78 -6.57 -23.79 18.55
CA GLN A 78 -7.02 -25.17 18.73
C GLN A 78 -7.27 -25.56 20.21
N LYS A 79 -6.96 -24.68 21.17
CA LYS A 79 -7.32 -24.86 22.59
C LYS A 79 -8.40 -23.85 22.94
N GLU A 80 -9.64 -24.31 23.04
CA GLU A 80 -10.74 -23.55 23.62
C GLU A 80 -10.51 -23.41 25.14
N ASP A 81 -9.81 -22.36 25.54
CA ASP A 81 -9.80 -21.88 26.92
C ASP A 81 -10.39 -20.46 26.95
N ILE A 82 -11.13 -20.14 28.02
CA ILE A 82 -11.68 -18.80 28.27
C ILE A 82 -10.49 -17.85 28.44
N ILE A 83 -10.24 -17.01 27.43
CA ILE A 83 -9.16 -16.01 27.47
C ILE A 83 -9.57 -14.91 28.48
N PRO A 84 -8.70 -14.55 29.44
CA PRO A 84 -8.93 -13.44 30.34
C PRO A 84 -9.21 -12.12 29.58
N PRO A 85 -10.08 -11.22 30.09
CA PRO A 85 -10.41 -9.97 29.40
C PRO A 85 -9.20 -9.09 29.05
N GLU A 86 -8.17 -9.08 29.91
CA GLU A 86 -6.94 -8.31 29.71
C GLU A 86 -6.10 -8.87 28.54
N GLU A 87 -5.95 -10.18 28.46
CA GLU A 87 -5.27 -10.86 27.33
C GLU A 87 -6.05 -10.68 26.01
N ALA A 88 -7.39 -10.68 26.07
CA ALA A 88 -8.24 -10.42 24.91
C ALA A 88 -8.06 -8.98 24.38
N GLN A 89 -7.95 -8.00 25.27
CA GLN A 89 -7.69 -6.61 24.90
C GLN A 89 -6.30 -6.45 24.27
N GLU A 90 -5.26 -7.03 24.87
CA GLU A 90 -3.89 -6.97 24.32
C GLU A 90 -3.82 -7.61 22.91
N LEU A 91 -4.52 -8.74 22.71
CA LEU A 91 -4.60 -9.42 21.43
C LEU A 91 -5.26 -8.54 20.36
N GLU A 92 -6.34 -7.84 20.71
CA GLU A 92 -7.05 -6.92 19.82
C GLU A 92 -6.19 -5.71 19.47
N GLU A 93 -5.53 -5.08 20.44
CA GLU A 93 -4.61 -3.97 20.18
C GLU A 93 -3.45 -4.39 19.27
N LYS A 94 -2.89 -5.59 19.50
CA LYS A 94 -1.86 -6.15 18.63
C LYS A 94 -2.38 -6.36 17.21
N ARG A 95 -3.62 -6.85 17.06
CA ARG A 95 -4.28 -7.01 15.76
C ARG A 95 -4.44 -5.68 15.03
N LEU A 96 -4.94 -4.65 15.71
CA LEU A 96 -5.11 -3.30 15.16
C LEU A 96 -3.76 -2.67 14.75
N ARG A 97 -2.72 -2.86 15.58
CA ARG A 97 -1.35 -2.42 15.25
C ARG A 97 -0.83 -3.11 13.98
N THR A 98 -0.94 -4.43 13.88
CA THR A 98 -0.53 -5.17 12.68
C THR A 98 -1.31 -4.71 11.44
N GLN A 99 -2.63 -4.59 11.54
CA GLN A 99 -3.46 -4.13 10.42
C GLN A 99 -3.07 -2.71 9.95
N THR A 100 -2.79 -1.82 10.89
CA THR A 100 -2.32 -0.45 10.59
C THR A 100 -1.00 -0.49 9.81
N ARG A 101 -0.06 -1.34 10.23
CA ARG A 101 1.25 -1.48 9.57
C ARG A 101 1.16 -2.12 8.20
N VAL A 102 0.34 -3.17 8.01
CA VAL A 102 0.10 -3.78 6.68
C VAL A 102 -0.45 -2.74 5.71
N MET A 103 -1.47 -1.98 6.13
CA MET A 103 -2.06 -0.93 5.30
C MET A 103 -1.04 0.17 4.99
N GLY A 104 -0.26 0.62 5.97
CA GLY A 104 0.79 1.63 5.77
C GLY A 104 1.86 1.16 4.80
N THR A 105 2.25 -0.11 4.90
CA THR A 105 3.23 -0.73 4.00
C THR A 105 2.73 -0.75 2.56
N ALA A 106 1.51 -1.26 2.33
CA ALA A 106 0.91 -1.28 0.99
C ALA A 106 0.77 0.13 0.40
N LYS A 107 0.36 1.12 1.20
CA LYS A 107 0.27 2.53 0.77
C LYS A 107 1.62 3.10 0.38
N PHE A 108 2.65 2.89 1.21
CA PHE A 108 3.98 3.46 0.94
C PHE A 108 4.63 2.80 -0.29
N VAL A 109 4.58 1.47 -0.38
CA VAL A 109 5.06 0.74 -1.57
C VAL A 109 4.31 1.17 -2.83
N GLY A 110 2.99 1.35 -2.75
CA GLY A 110 2.19 1.88 -3.85
C GLY A 110 2.67 3.25 -4.33
N GLN A 111 3.02 4.16 -3.42
CA GLN A 111 3.55 5.48 -3.77
C GLN A 111 4.95 5.40 -4.41
N LEU A 112 5.83 4.53 -3.89
CA LEU A 112 7.16 4.30 -4.47
C LEU A 112 7.07 3.69 -5.89
N LEU A 113 6.11 2.80 -6.12
CA LEU A 113 5.75 2.26 -7.43
C LEU A 113 5.22 3.36 -8.35
N ALA A 114 4.29 4.19 -7.87
CA ALA A 114 3.71 5.28 -8.64
C ALA A 114 4.76 6.33 -9.07
N LYS A 115 5.81 6.55 -8.26
CA LYS A 115 6.97 7.37 -8.63
C LYS A 115 8.00 6.64 -9.51
N ARG A 116 7.75 5.39 -9.90
CA ARG A 116 8.64 4.54 -10.72
C ARG A 116 10.05 4.38 -10.16
N ILE A 117 10.21 4.48 -8.84
CA ILE A 117 11.50 4.21 -8.18
C ILE A 117 11.67 2.69 -7.99
N LEU A 118 10.57 2.00 -7.70
CA LEU A 118 10.53 0.53 -7.68
C LEU A 118 10.21 -0.01 -9.08
N ALA A 119 10.78 -1.18 -9.39
CA ALA A 119 10.52 -1.86 -10.65
C ALA A 119 9.07 -2.37 -10.71
N SER A 120 8.45 -2.29 -11.89
CA SER A 120 7.03 -2.63 -12.08
C SER A 120 6.66 -4.06 -11.65
N LYS A 121 7.60 -5.01 -11.73
CA LYS A 121 7.39 -6.40 -11.27
C LYS A 121 7.00 -6.51 -9.80
N VAL A 122 7.41 -5.53 -8.98
CA VAL A 122 7.11 -5.48 -7.55
C VAL A 122 5.61 -5.31 -7.31
N LEU A 123 4.89 -4.60 -8.19
CA LEU A 123 3.43 -4.46 -8.09
C LEU A 123 2.73 -5.82 -8.11
N ILE A 124 3.10 -6.68 -9.05
CA ILE A 124 2.50 -8.02 -9.18
C ILE A 124 2.81 -8.85 -7.94
N ALA A 125 4.08 -8.90 -7.52
CA ALA A 125 4.48 -9.65 -6.34
C ALA A 125 3.70 -9.21 -5.08
N CYS A 126 3.62 -7.91 -4.81
CA CYS A 126 2.85 -7.40 -3.67
C CYS A 126 1.35 -7.71 -3.78
N ALA A 127 0.76 -7.64 -4.98
CA ALA A 127 -0.64 -7.93 -5.20
C ALA A 127 -0.96 -9.43 -5.00
N GLU A 128 -0.12 -10.32 -5.52
CA GLU A 128 -0.24 -11.76 -5.34
C GLU A 128 -0.11 -12.15 -3.87
N GLU A 129 0.84 -11.54 -3.16
CA GLU A 129 1.07 -11.79 -1.74
C GLU A 129 -0.13 -11.35 -0.88
N LEU A 130 -0.70 -10.16 -1.14
CA LEU A 130 -1.92 -9.71 -0.45
C LEU A 130 -3.15 -10.57 -0.77
N LEU A 131 -3.15 -11.25 -1.91
CA LEU A 131 -4.20 -12.17 -2.34
C LEU A 131 -3.97 -13.60 -1.83
N ALA A 132 -2.81 -13.94 -1.28
CA ALA A 132 -2.50 -15.30 -0.83
C ALA A 132 -3.37 -15.73 0.36
N ASP A 133 -3.57 -14.83 1.33
CA ASP A 133 -4.49 -14.99 2.46
C ASP A 133 -5.50 -13.81 2.50
N PRO A 134 -6.59 -13.89 1.73
CA PRO A 134 -7.53 -12.78 1.56
C PRO A 134 -8.37 -12.58 2.82
N SER A 135 -8.07 -11.51 3.56
CA SER A 135 -8.83 -11.01 4.70
C SER A 135 -9.34 -9.60 4.40
N PRO A 136 -10.34 -9.08 5.14
CA PRO A 136 -10.81 -7.71 4.94
C PRO A 136 -9.68 -6.66 4.94
N GLY A 137 -8.68 -6.81 5.81
CA GLY A 137 -7.55 -5.89 5.91
C GLY A 137 -6.53 -6.02 4.78
N THR A 138 -6.22 -7.24 4.34
CA THR A 138 -5.30 -7.45 3.21
C THR A 138 -5.94 -7.00 1.89
N LEU A 139 -7.25 -7.20 1.74
CA LEU A 139 -8.01 -6.76 0.56
C LEU A 139 -8.20 -5.23 0.51
N GLU A 140 -8.38 -4.56 1.66
CA GLU A 140 -8.36 -3.09 1.71
C GLU A 140 -6.96 -2.56 1.33
N SER A 141 -5.90 -3.21 1.79
CA SER A 141 -4.52 -2.86 1.44
C SER A 141 -4.25 -3.08 -0.06
N LEU A 142 -4.75 -4.17 -0.63
CA LEU A 142 -4.69 -4.47 -2.07
C LEU A 142 -5.42 -3.41 -2.89
N ALA A 143 -6.67 -3.07 -2.53
CA ALA A 143 -7.43 -2.04 -3.24
C ALA A 143 -6.70 -0.69 -3.23
N ASN A 144 -6.10 -0.30 -2.10
CA ASN A 144 -5.27 0.90 -2.01
C ASN A 144 -4.03 0.82 -2.91
N LEU A 145 -3.28 -0.29 -2.86
CA LEU A 145 -2.09 -0.52 -3.69
C LEU A 145 -2.43 -0.38 -5.18
N LEU A 146 -3.47 -1.09 -5.63
CA LEU A 146 -3.92 -1.08 -7.03
C LEU A 146 -4.44 0.29 -7.47
N THR A 147 -5.16 1.01 -6.59
CA THR A 147 -5.66 2.36 -6.89
C THR A 147 -4.51 3.35 -7.11
N VAL A 148 -3.43 3.24 -6.33
CA VAL A 148 -2.29 4.15 -6.40
C VAL A 148 -1.34 3.80 -7.54
N ALA A 149 -0.97 2.53 -7.68
CA ALA A 149 0.05 2.09 -8.63
C ALA A 149 -0.52 1.68 -9.99
N GLY A 150 -1.77 1.21 -10.06
CA GLY A 150 -2.41 0.72 -11.28
C GLY A 150 -2.38 1.71 -12.46
N PRO A 151 -2.64 3.02 -12.29
CA PRO A 151 -2.59 3.98 -13.38
C PRO A 151 -1.23 4.07 -14.09
N GLU A 152 -0.14 3.74 -13.40
CA GLU A 152 1.22 3.73 -13.96
C GLU A 152 1.56 2.45 -14.72
N PHE A 153 0.83 1.36 -14.45
CA PHE A 153 1.19 -0.01 -14.85
C PHE A 153 -0.02 -0.81 -15.36
N ASP A 154 -0.68 -0.30 -16.41
CA ASP A 154 -1.80 -1.01 -17.06
C ASP A 154 -1.86 -0.79 -18.58
N GLY A 155 -0.72 -0.44 -19.18
CA GLY A 155 -0.62 -0.28 -20.63
C GLY A 155 -0.55 -1.64 -21.33
N PRO A 156 -1.15 -1.81 -22.53
CA PRO A 156 -1.17 -3.09 -23.24
C PRO A 156 0.23 -3.59 -23.66
N GLY A 157 1.21 -2.69 -23.73
CA GLY A 157 2.62 -3.03 -24.01
C GLY A 157 3.45 -3.39 -22.76
N TRP A 158 2.85 -3.38 -21.57
CA TRP A 158 3.56 -3.71 -20.34
C TRP A 158 3.77 -5.22 -20.22
N THR A 159 5.02 -5.64 -19.99
CA THR A 159 5.42 -7.06 -19.91
C THR A 159 4.59 -7.88 -18.92
N TYR A 160 4.08 -7.26 -17.85
CA TYR A 160 3.31 -7.93 -16.81
C TYR A 160 1.79 -7.74 -16.92
N HIS A 161 1.30 -7.18 -18.03
CA HIS A 161 -0.14 -6.92 -18.21
C HIS A 161 -0.99 -8.18 -18.03
N ALA A 162 -0.57 -9.33 -18.59
CA ALA A 162 -1.30 -10.59 -18.43
C ALA A 162 -1.37 -11.07 -16.97
N ALA A 163 -0.29 -10.87 -16.19
CA ALA A 163 -0.30 -11.19 -14.76
C ALA A 163 -1.23 -10.23 -13.98
N PHE A 164 -1.23 -8.97 -14.37
CA PHE A 164 -2.13 -7.96 -13.80
C PHE A 164 -3.61 -8.26 -14.10
N ASP A 165 -3.92 -8.76 -15.30
CA ASP A 165 -5.25 -9.29 -15.63
C ASP A 165 -5.64 -10.46 -14.71
N GLY A 166 -4.70 -11.36 -14.42
CA GLY A 166 -4.88 -12.43 -13.44
C GLY A 166 -5.21 -11.90 -12.03
N VAL A 167 -4.50 -10.89 -11.56
CA VAL A 167 -4.79 -10.20 -10.28
C VAL A 167 -6.22 -9.63 -10.30
N PHE A 168 -6.59 -8.91 -11.35
CA PHE A 168 -7.93 -8.30 -11.45
C PHE A 168 -9.06 -9.33 -11.60
N ALA A 169 -8.79 -10.47 -12.22
CA ALA A 169 -9.75 -11.59 -12.27
C ALA A 169 -10.04 -12.12 -10.86
N ARG A 170 -9.01 -12.26 -10.00
CA ARG A 170 -9.17 -12.65 -8.60
C ARG A 170 -9.93 -11.58 -7.80
N VAL A 171 -9.58 -10.31 -7.97
CA VAL A 171 -10.29 -9.16 -7.37
C VAL A 171 -11.78 -9.19 -7.75
N LYS A 172 -12.11 -9.44 -9.01
CA LYS A 172 -13.49 -9.55 -9.51
C LYS A 172 -14.26 -10.70 -8.88
N SER A 173 -13.61 -11.83 -8.64
CA SER A 173 -14.22 -12.96 -7.92
C SER A 173 -14.53 -12.57 -6.47
N LEU A 174 -13.55 -11.98 -5.77
CA LEU A 174 -13.68 -11.58 -4.37
C LEU A 174 -14.73 -10.47 -4.16
N ALA A 175 -14.85 -9.52 -5.10
CA ALA A 175 -15.87 -8.48 -5.04
C ALA A 175 -17.31 -9.05 -5.02
N LYS A 176 -17.52 -10.28 -5.52
CA LYS A 176 -18.82 -10.96 -5.54
C LYS A 176 -19.02 -11.94 -4.39
N ASP A 177 -17.98 -12.24 -3.61
CA ASP A 177 -18.04 -13.24 -2.55
C ASP A 177 -18.94 -12.76 -1.41
N LYS A 178 -20.00 -13.48 -1.11
CA LYS A 178 -20.93 -13.10 -0.03
C LYS A 178 -20.42 -13.31 1.39
N GLN A 179 -19.31 -14.02 1.55
CA GLN A 179 -18.64 -14.19 2.84
C GLN A 179 -17.83 -12.96 3.25
N LEU A 180 -17.44 -12.10 2.29
CA LEU A 180 -16.72 -10.87 2.59
C LEU A 180 -17.66 -9.75 3.04
N PRO A 181 -17.22 -8.88 3.97
CA PRO A 181 -17.98 -7.69 4.36
C PRO A 181 -18.30 -6.80 3.16
N SER A 182 -19.50 -6.22 3.14
CA SER A 182 -19.95 -5.35 2.05
C SER A 182 -18.96 -4.21 1.75
N ARG A 183 -18.39 -3.58 2.78
CA ARG A 183 -17.36 -2.53 2.62
C ARG A 183 -16.17 -3.02 1.80
N THR A 184 -15.62 -4.19 2.13
CA THR A 184 -14.47 -4.76 1.42
C THR A 184 -14.83 -5.02 -0.05
N ARG A 185 -16.01 -5.60 -0.32
CA ARG A 185 -16.47 -5.81 -1.69
C ARG A 185 -16.65 -4.52 -2.47
N PHE A 186 -17.16 -3.46 -1.82
CA PHE A 186 -17.28 -2.15 -2.46
C PHE A 186 -15.93 -1.52 -2.77
N LEU A 187 -14.93 -1.66 -1.89
CA LEU A 187 -13.56 -1.21 -2.18
C LEU A 187 -12.96 -1.95 -3.39
N LEU A 188 -13.17 -3.27 -3.48
CA LEU A 188 -12.74 -4.06 -4.63
C LEU A 188 -13.50 -3.68 -5.91
N GLN A 189 -14.80 -3.39 -5.80
CA GLN A 189 -15.61 -2.91 -6.93
C GLN A 189 -15.16 -1.52 -7.39
N ASP A 190 -14.86 -0.61 -6.46
CA ASP A 190 -14.37 0.73 -6.78
C ASP A 190 -13.08 0.69 -7.61
N VAL A 191 -12.13 -0.20 -7.28
CA VAL A 191 -10.88 -0.32 -8.06
C VAL A 191 -11.09 -1.03 -9.40
N LEU A 192 -12.03 -1.98 -9.49
CA LEU A 192 -12.44 -2.58 -10.76
C LEU A 192 -13.05 -1.53 -11.70
N ASP A 193 -13.92 -0.68 -11.18
CA ASP A 193 -14.58 0.39 -11.93
C ASP A 193 -13.57 1.46 -12.36
N LEU A 194 -12.62 1.81 -11.47
CA LEU A 194 -11.52 2.71 -11.79
C LEU A 194 -10.70 2.18 -12.98
N ARG A 195 -10.29 0.91 -12.96
CA ARG A 195 -9.58 0.27 -14.08
C ARG A 195 -10.42 0.27 -15.36
N ALA A 196 -11.70 -0.08 -15.27
CA ALA A 196 -12.61 -0.11 -16.42
C ALA A 196 -12.80 1.27 -17.09
N THR A 197 -12.60 2.36 -16.34
CA THR A 197 -12.63 3.73 -16.87
C THR A 197 -11.30 4.21 -17.44
N GLY A 198 -10.28 3.33 -17.52
CA GLY A 198 -8.94 3.72 -17.93
C GLY A 198 -8.23 4.58 -16.88
N TRP A 199 -8.48 4.32 -15.59
CA TRP A 199 -7.85 5.01 -14.45
C TRP A 199 -8.22 6.48 -14.28
N VAL A 200 -9.33 6.90 -14.88
CA VAL A 200 -9.84 8.28 -14.74
C VAL A 200 -10.73 8.37 -13.51
N ASP A 201 -10.24 9.01 -12.45
CA ASP A 201 -11.01 9.22 -11.21
C ASP A 201 -12.11 10.27 -11.41
N LYS A 202 -13.28 9.81 -11.86
CA LYS A 202 -14.47 10.65 -12.05
C LYS A 202 -14.94 11.29 -10.73
N LYS A 203 -14.76 10.64 -9.57
CA LYS A 203 -15.21 11.18 -8.27
C LYS A 203 -14.41 12.42 -7.87
N LYS A 204 -13.08 12.43 -8.08
CA LYS A 204 -12.25 13.64 -7.89
C LYS A 204 -12.58 14.74 -8.88
N ALA A 205 -12.88 14.41 -10.13
CA ALA A 205 -13.29 15.40 -11.13
C ALA A 205 -14.59 16.11 -10.72
N THR A 206 -15.60 15.36 -10.27
CA THR A 206 -16.87 15.94 -9.79
C THR A 206 -16.68 16.74 -8.50
N GLN A 207 -15.88 16.28 -7.53
CA GLN A 207 -15.58 17.03 -6.30
C GLN A 207 -14.82 18.33 -6.59
N LYS A 208 -13.93 18.35 -7.58
CA LYS A 208 -13.21 19.56 -8.01
C LYS A 208 -14.17 20.56 -8.67
N LEU A 209 -15.12 20.06 -9.47
CA LEU A 209 -16.20 20.86 -10.05
C LEU A 209 -17.13 21.47 -8.99
N GLU A 210 -17.54 20.67 -8.00
CA GLU A 210 -18.38 21.10 -6.87
C GLU A 210 -17.66 22.14 -5.99
N LYS A 211 -16.37 21.95 -5.72
CA LYS A 211 -15.56 22.95 -4.99
C LYS A 211 -15.38 24.24 -5.78
N ALA A 212 -15.21 24.17 -7.11
CA ALA A 212 -15.09 25.34 -7.97
C ALA A 212 -16.40 26.15 -7.98
N LYS A 213 -17.55 25.49 -8.16
CA LYS A 213 -18.87 26.14 -8.13
C LYS A 213 -19.15 26.86 -6.81
N LYS A 214 -18.83 26.24 -5.66
CA LYS A 214 -19.03 26.87 -4.35
C LYS A 214 -18.22 28.16 -4.14
N LEU A 215 -17.05 28.30 -4.76
CA LEU A 215 -16.23 29.51 -4.65
C LEU A 215 -16.77 30.65 -5.53
N GLU A 216 -17.26 30.33 -6.72
CA GLU A 216 -17.87 31.29 -7.64
C GLU A 216 -19.20 31.84 -7.10
N ASP A 217 -20.03 30.98 -6.48
CA ASP A 217 -21.31 31.38 -5.89
C ASP A 217 -21.15 32.30 -4.65
N ILE A 218 -20.06 32.17 -3.90
CA ILE A 218 -19.73 33.06 -2.76
C ILE A 218 -19.22 34.43 -3.26
N ALA A 219 -18.47 34.45 -4.37
CA ALA A 219 -17.99 35.71 -4.95
C ALA A 219 -19.13 36.53 -5.57
N ALA A 220 -20.15 35.88 -6.15
CA ALA A 220 -21.32 36.54 -6.73
C ALA A 220 -22.30 37.12 -5.70
N THR A 221 -22.22 36.71 -4.44
CA THR A 221 -23.05 37.24 -3.33
C THR A 221 -22.34 38.31 -2.49
N ALA A 222 -21.05 38.58 -2.77
CA ALA A 222 -20.23 39.56 -2.07
C ALA A 222 -19.96 40.85 -2.87
N ALA A 223 -20.63 41.03 -4.02
CA ALA A 223 -20.60 42.23 -4.86
C ALA A 223 -21.99 42.87 -4.92
#